data_AF-A0A160F8H3-F1
#
_entry.id   AF-A0A160F8H3-F1
#
_cell.length_a   1.000
_cell.length_b   1.000
_cell.length_c   1.000
_cell.angle_alpha   90.00
_cell.angle_beta   90.00
_cell.angle_gamma   90.00
#
_symmetry.space_group_name_H-M   'P 1'
#
loop_
_entity.id
_entity.type
_entity.pdbx_description
1 polymer ?
#
loop_
_entity_poly.entity_id
_entity_poly.type
_entity_poly.pdbx_seq_one_letter_code
_entity_poly.pdbx_strand_id
1 'polypeptide(L)'
;MNLEEFFIKNKNDYIEMKERLSNIFILNQSMPNQVFRREYNGFLFGEYHGMYEEEFWKGLQILARKSGDKYILLAELENYYNERMKRYEWAKIPVDLSYENYLDILNAEPFENIYIGLVDYSCKLVFTSPSLQWGIWGERDQELYVFACKENFKSKFKESPLTDALQLNEALDYIYAVYHDKEAAKSFCEKLLKNYKN
;
A
#
# COMPACT_ATOMS: atom_id res chain seq x y z
N MET A 1 -8.01 -20.93 -11.39
CA MET A 1 -8.43 -19.53 -11.58
C MET A 1 -7.31 -18.83 -12.31
N ASN A 2 -7.60 -17.92 -13.25
CA ASN A 2 -6.56 -17.23 -14.00
C ASN A 2 -6.28 -15.86 -13.35
N LEU A 3 -5.30 -15.79 -12.44
CA LEU A 3 -4.99 -14.57 -11.66
C LEU A 3 -4.58 -13.38 -12.53
N GLU A 4 -4.07 -13.65 -13.74
CA GLU A 4 -3.73 -12.64 -14.76
C GLU A 4 -4.91 -11.77 -15.19
N GLU A 5 -6.15 -12.19 -14.93
CA GLU A 5 -7.34 -11.42 -15.28
C GLU A 5 -7.56 -10.21 -14.37
N PHE A 6 -6.96 -10.20 -13.17
CA PHE A 6 -7.08 -9.11 -12.21
C PHE A 6 -6.18 -7.92 -12.54
N PHE A 7 -5.13 -8.14 -13.31
CA PHE A 7 -4.21 -7.09 -13.72
C PHE A 7 -4.81 -6.17 -14.78
N ILE A 8 -4.44 -4.90 -14.69
CA ILE A 8 -4.85 -3.88 -15.66
C ILE A 8 -4.02 -4.04 -16.93
N LYS A 9 -4.69 -4.21 -18.08
CA LYS A 9 -4.03 -4.44 -19.38
C LYS A 9 -4.15 -3.28 -20.34
N ASN A 10 -5.23 -2.51 -20.23
CA ASN A 10 -5.49 -1.39 -21.13
C ASN A 10 -5.14 -0.05 -20.48
N LYS A 11 -4.74 0.89 -21.33
CA LYS A 11 -4.29 2.22 -20.91
C LYS A 11 -5.41 3.08 -20.30
N ASN A 12 -6.66 2.90 -20.73
CA ASN A 12 -7.78 3.69 -20.25
C ASN A 12 -8.08 3.37 -18.78
N ASP A 13 -8.12 2.09 -18.42
CA ASP A 13 -8.28 1.62 -17.04
C ASP A 13 -7.13 2.10 -16.16
N TYR A 14 -5.89 2.08 -16.67
CA TYR A 14 -4.73 2.63 -15.96
C TYR A 14 -4.88 4.12 -15.68
N ILE A 15 -5.27 4.92 -16.67
CA ILE A 15 -5.48 6.36 -16.51
C ILE A 15 -6.58 6.63 -15.48
N GLU A 16 -7.72 5.95 -15.59
CA GLU A 16 -8.83 6.08 -14.63
C GLU A 16 -8.38 5.73 -13.21
N MET A 17 -7.64 4.63 -13.04
CA MET A 17 -7.14 4.22 -11.73
C MET A 17 -6.11 5.20 -11.18
N LYS A 18 -5.22 5.73 -12.02
CA LYS A 18 -4.23 6.73 -11.61
C LYS A 18 -4.90 8.02 -11.15
N GLU A 19 -5.95 8.47 -11.85
CA GLU A 19 -6.77 9.60 -11.43
C GLU A 19 -7.43 9.34 -10.07
N ARG A 20 -8.01 8.15 -9.87
CA ARG A 20 -8.57 7.75 -8.57
C ARG A 20 -7.53 7.77 -7.45
N LEU A 21 -6.34 7.20 -7.67
CA LEU A 21 -5.27 7.22 -6.68
C LEU A 21 -4.79 8.64 -6.37
N SER A 22 -4.83 9.56 -7.33
CA SER A 22 -4.44 10.96 -7.09
C SER A 22 -5.38 11.73 -6.14
N ASN A 23 -6.61 11.21 -5.92
CA ASN A 23 -7.58 11.75 -4.96
C ASN A 23 -7.30 11.33 -3.51
N ILE A 24 -6.48 10.30 -3.31
CA ILE A 24 -6.07 9.83 -1.98
C ILE A 24 -4.61 10.12 -1.70
N PHE A 25 -3.74 9.97 -2.70
CA PHE A 25 -2.31 10.13 -2.57
C PHE A 25 -1.76 11.33 -3.36
N ILE A 26 -0.63 11.84 -2.91
CA ILE A 26 0.22 12.79 -3.62
C ILE A 26 1.28 11.97 -4.36
N LEU A 27 0.95 11.49 -5.56
CA LEU A 27 1.71 10.46 -6.28
C LEU A 27 3.17 10.79 -6.60
N ASN A 28 3.59 12.06 -6.50
CA ASN A 28 4.96 12.52 -6.73
C ASN A 28 5.74 12.81 -5.44
N GLN A 29 5.27 12.30 -4.29
CA GLN A 29 5.93 12.40 -2.99
C GLN A 29 6.46 11.05 -2.52
N SER A 30 7.29 11.09 -1.48
CA SER A 30 7.78 9.96 -0.72
C SER A 30 7.84 10.31 0.76
N MET A 31 7.74 9.32 1.63
CA MET A 31 8.04 9.47 3.05
C MET A 31 9.48 9.98 3.24
N PRO A 32 9.73 10.90 4.20
CA PRO A 32 8.85 11.32 5.29
C PRO A 32 7.96 12.52 4.94
N ASN A 33 7.88 12.94 3.67
CA ASN A 33 6.88 13.94 3.25
C ASN A 33 5.48 13.35 3.33
N GLN A 34 4.47 14.21 3.40
CA GLN A 34 3.07 13.78 3.40
C GLN A 34 2.71 13.16 2.04
N VAL A 35 2.32 11.88 2.04
CA VAL A 35 1.90 11.14 0.83
C VAL A 35 0.40 11.07 0.67
N PHE A 36 -0.39 11.41 1.70
CA PHE A 36 -1.84 11.45 1.65
C PHE A 36 -2.39 12.86 1.40
N ARG A 37 -3.59 12.93 0.82
CA ARG A 37 -4.39 14.16 0.76
C ARG A 37 -4.96 14.48 2.14
N ARG A 38 -5.28 15.76 2.38
CA ARG A 38 -5.69 16.32 3.68
C ARG A 38 -6.92 15.65 4.33
N GLU A 39 -7.77 15.00 3.54
CA GLU A 39 -8.98 14.30 4.04
C GLU A 39 -8.68 12.98 4.75
N TYR A 40 -7.45 12.46 4.65
CA TYR A 40 -7.05 11.20 5.25
C TYR A 40 -6.16 11.46 6.46
N ASN A 41 -6.51 10.82 7.57
CA ASN A 41 -5.87 11.00 8.87
C ASN A 41 -5.82 9.65 9.61
N GLY A 42 -5.49 9.69 10.91
CA GLY A 42 -5.48 8.50 11.74
C GLY A 42 -4.37 7.56 11.33
N PHE A 43 -3.18 8.14 11.13
CA PHE A 43 -2.04 7.43 10.55
C PHE A 43 -1.60 6.28 11.45
N LEU A 44 -1.44 5.11 10.84
CA LEU A 44 -0.81 3.93 11.43
C LEU A 44 0.31 3.49 10.49
N PHE A 45 1.38 2.93 11.05
CA PHE A 45 2.55 2.53 10.29
C PHE A 45 2.74 1.02 10.40
N GLY A 46 3.55 0.44 9.54
CA GLY A 46 4.02 -0.93 9.74
C GLY A 46 5.18 -1.22 8.82
N GLU A 47 5.77 -2.39 8.98
CA GLU A 47 6.93 -2.77 8.20
C GLU A 47 6.52 -3.10 6.76
N TYR A 48 7.28 -2.63 5.78
CA TYR A 48 6.97 -2.86 4.36
C TYR A 48 6.82 -4.35 4.03
N HIS A 49 7.67 -5.19 4.61
CA HIS A 49 7.63 -6.64 4.40
C HIS A 49 6.34 -7.29 4.93
N GLY A 50 5.75 -6.73 5.99
CA GLY A 50 4.49 -7.21 6.57
C GLY A 50 3.31 -7.10 5.60
N MET A 51 3.43 -6.29 4.53
CA MET A 51 2.43 -6.22 3.48
C MET A 51 2.25 -7.54 2.72
N TYR A 52 3.16 -8.51 2.86
CA TYR A 52 3.10 -9.80 2.18
C TYR A 52 2.55 -10.92 3.07
N GLU A 53 2.20 -10.61 4.31
CA GLU A 53 1.74 -11.57 5.31
C GLU A 53 0.22 -11.79 5.25
N GLU A 54 -0.24 -12.93 5.79
CA GLU A 54 -1.65 -13.32 5.78
C GLU A 54 -2.51 -12.35 6.59
N GLU A 55 -1.98 -11.86 7.71
CA GLU A 55 -2.60 -10.92 8.64
C GLU A 55 -2.88 -9.58 7.96
N PHE A 56 -1.95 -9.10 7.12
CA PHE A 56 -2.15 -7.91 6.31
C PHE A 56 -3.27 -8.10 5.29
N TRP A 57 -3.30 -9.25 4.59
CA TRP A 57 -4.38 -9.55 3.65
C TRP A 57 -5.75 -9.60 4.35
N LYS A 58 -5.85 -10.26 5.51
CA LYS A 58 -7.07 -10.26 6.34
C LYS A 58 -7.51 -8.83 6.67
N GLY A 59 -6.56 -7.96 7.03
CA GLY A 59 -6.81 -6.54 7.27
C GLY A 59 -7.37 -5.81 6.05
N LEU A 60 -6.78 -6.01 4.86
CA LEU A 60 -7.29 -5.44 3.60
C LEU A 60 -8.72 -5.90 3.30
N GLN A 61 -9.03 -7.18 3.51
CA GLN A 61 -10.37 -7.71 3.31
C GLN A 61 -11.38 -7.07 4.27
N ILE A 62 -11.02 -6.90 5.54
CA ILE A 62 -11.87 -6.24 6.53
C ILE A 62 -12.13 -4.78 6.12
N LEU A 63 -11.09 -4.05 5.74
CA LEU A 63 -11.19 -2.67 5.26
C LEU A 63 -12.15 -2.56 4.08
N ALA A 64 -11.95 -3.35 3.02
CA ALA A 64 -12.80 -3.34 1.84
C ALA A 64 -14.27 -3.74 2.12
N ARG A 65 -14.51 -4.77 2.95
CA ARG A 65 -15.87 -5.17 3.32
C ARG A 65 -16.59 -4.08 4.11
N LYS A 66 -15.89 -3.40 5.03
CA LYS A 66 -16.47 -2.30 5.82
C LYS A 66 -16.75 -1.04 5.00
N SER A 67 -16.02 -0.84 3.93
CA SER A 67 -16.29 0.25 2.96
C SER A 67 -17.34 -0.13 1.92
N GLY A 68 -17.79 -1.38 1.89
CA GLY A 68 -18.80 -1.89 0.95
C GLY A 68 -18.23 -2.20 -0.44
N ASP A 69 -16.90 -2.33 -0.53
CA ASP A 69 -16.19 -2.56 -1.78
C ASP A 69 -16.01 -4.06 -2.05
N LYS A 70 -16.06 -4.43 -3.33
CA LYS A 70 -15.93 -5.83 -3.79
C LYS A 70 -14.50 -6.22 -4.18
N TYR A 71 -13.62 -5.24 -4.32
CA TYR A 71 -12.23 -5.47 -4.67
C TYR A 71 -11.33 -4.41 -4.04
N ILE A 72 -10.06 -4.78 -3.90
CA ILE A 72 -8.95 -3.94 -3.47
C ILE A 72 -8.16 -3.54 -4.72
N LEU A 73 -7.75 -2.28 -4.75
CA LEU A 73 -6.86 -1.72 -5.75
C LEU A 73 -5.42 -1.85 -5.25
N LEU A 74 -4.58 -2.56 -6.01
CA LEU A 74 -3.13 -2.60 -5.86
C LEU A 74 -2.49 -1.82 -7.00
N ALA A 75 -1.46 -1.02 -6.70
CA ALA A 75 -0.67 -0.34 -7.71
C ALA A 75 0.81 -0.24 -7.33
N GLU A 76 1.68 -0.60 -8.28
CA GLU A 76 3.11 -0.28 -8.28
C GLU A 76 3.32 1.10 -8.93
N LEU A 77 3.86 2.08 -8.21
CA LEU A 77 3.87 3.47 -8.69
C LEU A 77 5.05 3.86 -9.56
N GLU A 78 6.14 3.10 -9.56
CA GLU A 78 7.37 3.44 -10.30
C GLU A 78 7.42 2.81 -11.68
N ASN A 79 6.75 1.68 -11.86
CA ASN A 79 6.68 0.94 -13.12
C ASN A 79 5.46 1.35 -13.93
N TYR A 80 5.68 1.73 -15.19
CA TYR A 80 4.61 2.22 -16.05
C TYR A 80 3.84 1.08 -16.72
N TYR A 81 4.44 0.35 -17.66
CA TYR A 81 3.78 -0.75 -18.37
C TYR A 81 4.81 -1.83 -18.69
N ASN A 82 4.45 -3.08 -18.41
CA ASN A 82 5.28 -4.23 -18.69
C ASN A 82 4.98 -4.74 -20.11
N GLU A 83 5.85 -4.39 -21.06
CA GLU A 83 5.69 -4.78 -22.47
C GLU A 83 5.68 -6.30 -22.68
N ARG A 84 6.42 -7.05 -21.86
CA ARG A 84 6.51 -8.52 -21.97
C ARG A 84 5.22 -9.17 -21.52
N MET A 85 4.67 -8.74 -20.38
CA MET A 85 3.42 -9.27 -19.81
C MET A 85 2.17 -8.62 -20.41
N LYS A 86 2.34 -7.56 -21.19
CA LYS A 86 1.27 -6.76 -21.79
C LYS A 86 0.26 -6.26 -20.75
N ARG A 87 0.77 -5.81 -19.60
CA ARG A 87 -0.03 -5.34 -18.45
C ARG A 87 0.70 -4.24 -17.67
N TYR A 88 -0.07 -3.51 -16.88
CA TYR A 88 0.40 -2.66 -15.80
C TYR A 88 0.53 -3.53 -14.55
N GLU A 89 1.49 -3.23 -13.67
CA GLU A 89 1.63 -3.93 -12.37
C GLU A 89 0.65 -3.37 -11.32
N TRP A 90 -0.60 -3.28 -11.77
CA TRP A 90 -1.75 -2.72 -11.08
C TRP A 90 -2.85 -3.75 -11.18
N ALA A 91 -3.57 -4.01 -10.09
CA ALA A 91 -4.57 -5.07 -10.04
C ALA A 91 -5.83 -4.64 -9.29
N LYS A 92 -6.96 -5.20 -9.74
CA LYS A 92 -8.26 -5.17 -9.04
C LYS A 92 -8.46 -6.55 -8.40
N ILE A 93 -8.02 -6.70 -7.15
CA ILE A 93 -8.00 -7.97 -6.43
C ILE A 93 -9.36 -8.17 -5.74
N PRO A 94 -10.18 -9.17 -6.12
CA PRO A 94 -11.45 -9.44 -5.45
C PRO A 94 -11.25 -9.71 -3.95
N VAL A 95 -12.16 -9.18 -3.13
CA VAL A 95 -12.07 -9.29 -1.67
C VAL A 95 -12.18 -10.73 -1.18
N ASP A 96 -12.86 -11.61 -1.90
CA ASP A 96 -13.10 -12.98 -1.47
C ASP A 96 -12.02 -13.97 -1.91
N LEU A 97 -10.90 -13.48 -2.46
CA LEU A 97 -9.73 -14.32 -2.73
C LEU A 97 -9.07 -14.80 -1.44
N SER A 98 -8.47 -15.98 -1.50
CA SER A 98 -7.63 -16.50 -0.42
C SER A 98 -6.30 -15.76 -0.36
N TYR A 99 -5.60 -15.90 0.77
CA TYR A 99 -4.26 -15.34 0.95
C TYR A 99 -3.26 -15.88 -0.08
N GLU A 100 -3.32 -17.17 -0.42
CA GLU A 100 -2.43 -17.77 -1.40
C GLU A 100 -2.61 -17.12 -2.78
N ASN A 101 -3.85 -16.85 -3.19
CA ASN A 101 -4.10 -16.15 -4.45
C ASN A 101 -3.62 -14.69 -4.41
N TYR A 102 -3.74 -14.02 -3.25
CA TYR A 102 -3.18 -12.69 -3.05
C TYR A 102 -1.65 -12.69 -3.19
N LEU A 103 -0.98 -13.64 -2.54
CA LEU A 103 0.45 -13.81 -2.61
C LEU A 103 0.92 -14.20 -4.01
N ASP A 104 0.18 -15.05 -4.71
CA ASP A 104 0.45 -15.42 -6.11
C ASP A 104 0.32 -14.21 -7.05
N ILE A 105 -0.63 -13.29 -6.80
CA ILE A 105 -0.72 -12.02 -7.56
C ILE A 105 0.52 -11.16 -7.33
N LEU A 106 0.98 -11.04 -6.07
CA LEU A 106 2.19 -10.28 -5.77
C LEU A 106 3.45 -10.94 -6.35
N ASN A 107 3.49 -12.26 -6.40
CA ASN A 107 4.58 -13.03 -6.99
C ASN A 107 4.41 -13.27 -8.50
N ALA A 108 3.38 -12.70 -9.14
CA ALA A 108 3.10 -12.94 -10.54
C ALA A 108 4.29 -12.49 -11.40
N GLU A 109 5.01 -13.48 -11.92
CA GLU A 109 6.30 -13.27 -12.53
C GLU A 109 6.18 -12.53 -13.86
N PRO A 110 6.97 -11.47 -14.07
CA PRO A 110 7.16 -10.89 -15.38
C PRO A 110 8.12 -11.71 -16.26
N PHE A 111 8.82 -12.70 -15.69
CA PHE A 111 9.89 -13.44 -16.36
C PHE A 111 9.77 -14.95 -16.11
N GLU A 112 9.36 -15.74 -17.11
CA GLU A 112 9.20 -17.21 -17.03
C GLU A 112 10.44 -18.02 -16.56
N ASN A 113 11.61 -17.39 -16.44
CA ASN A 113 12.87 -18.03 -16.04
C ASN A 113 13.55 -17.33 -14.86
N ILE A 114 12.92 -16.29 -14.31
CA ILE A 114 13.47 -15.46 -13.23
C ILE A 114 12.31 -15.19 -12.28
N TYR A 115 12.30 -15.92 -11.15
CA TYR A 115 11.32 -15.81 -10.05
C TYR A 115 11.45 -14.44 -9.37
N ILE A 116 11.00 -13.36 -10.03
CA ILE A 116 11.06 -11.99 -9.51
C ILE A 116 9.67 -11.37 -9.68
N GLY A 117 8.85 -11.38 -8.62
CA GLY A 117 7.55 -10.71 -8.57
C GLY A 117 7.62 -9.31 -7.96
N LEU A 118 6.46 -8.68 -7.73
CA LEU A 118 6.38 -7.39 -7.04
C LEU A 118 7.00 -7.43 -5.64
N VAL A 119 6.96 -8.60 -5.00
CA VAL A 119 7.65 -8.87 -3.72
C VAL A 119 9.15 -8.65 -3.82
N ASP A 120 9.75 -8.83 -5.00
CA ASP A 120 11.21 -8.74 -5.20
C ASP A 120 11.64 -7.35 -5.68
N TYR A 121 10.89 -6.72 -6.59
CA TYR A 121 11.34 -5.49 -7.26
C TYR A 121 10.52 -4.23 -6.97
N SER A 122 9.33 -4.33 -6.35
CA SER A 122 8.54 -3.11 -6.15
C SER A 122 9.22 -2.19 -5.14
N CYS A 123 9.33 -0.92 -5.51
CA CYS A 123 9.80 0.13 -4.64
C CYS A 123 8.64 0.80 -3.91
N LYS A 124 7.49 0.98 -4.59
CA LYS A 124 6.32 1.71 -4.08
C LYS A 124 5.03 0.99 -4.39
N LEU A 125 4.46 0.34 -3.37
CA LEU A 125 3.16 -0.31 -3.45
C LEU A 125 2.11 0.50 -2.73
N VAL A 126 0.97 0.70 -3.37
CA VAL A 126 -0.19 1.32 -2.73
C VAL A 126 -1.42 0.43 -2.80
N PHE A 127 -2.21 0.46 -1.73
CA PHE A 127 -3.46 -0.27 -1.62
C PHE A 127 -4.60 0.70 -1.27
N THR A 128 -5.77 0.50 -1.89
CA THR A 128 -7.01 1.20 -1.53
C THR A 128 -8.21 0.39 -2.04
N SER A 129 -9.41 0.95 -2.03
CA SER A 129 -10.62 0.35 -2.60
C SER A 129 -11.46 1.41 -3.33
N PRO A 130 -12.43 1.02 -4.18
CA PRO A 130 -13.19 1.94 -5.04
C PRO A 130 -13.86 3.12 -4.34
N SER A 131 -14.34 2.93 -3.11
CA SER A 131 -14.94 3.99 -2.28
C SER A 131 -13.96 5.04 -1.77
N LEU A 132 -12.64 4.79 -1.87
CA LEU A 132 -11.55 5.64 -1.40
C LEU A 132 -11.71 6.04 0.08
N GLN A 133 -12.24 5.15 0.92
CA GLN A 133 -12.39 5.45 2.35
C GLN A 133 -11.08 5.29 3.14
N TRP A 134 -10.13 4.55 2.60
CA TRP A 134 -8.85 4.22 3.22
C TRP A 134 -7.76 4.04 2.15
N GLY A 135 -6.51 4.13 2.57
CA GLY A 135 -5.37 3.80 1.71
C GLY A 135 -4.15 3.41 2.51
N ILE A 136 -3.28 2.65 1.87
CA ILE A 136 -1.98 2.25 2.38
C ILE A 136 -0.94 2.62 1.34
N TRP A 137 0.16 3.21 1.80
CA TRP A 137 1.31 3.58 0.99
C TRP A 137 2.57 2.94 1.57
N GLY A 138 3.20 2.03 0.83
CA GLY A 138 4.43 1.33 1.21
C GLY A 138 5.62 1.77 0.37
N GLU A 139 6.76 1.98 1.01
CA GLU A 139 8.06 2.25 0.36
C GLU A 139 9.13 1.27 0.85
N ARG A 140 9.71 0.49 -0.08
CA ARG A 140 10.75 -0.49 0.24
C ARG A 140 12.00 0.19 0.82
N ASP A 141 12.44 1.30 0.23
CA ASP A 141 13.65 2.01 0.67
C ASP A 141 13.57 2.53 2.11
N GLN A 142 12.35 2.78 2.60
CA GLN A 142 12.12 3.21 3.98
C GLN A 142 11.71 2.05 4.89
N GLU A 143 11.57 0.84 4.33
CA GLU A 143 11.07 -0.37 4.98
C GLU A 143 9.76 -0.17 5.75
N LEU A 144 8.92 0.75 5.27
CA LEU A 144 7.70 1.17 5.94
C LEU A 144 6.51 1.24 4.99
N TYR A 145 5.33 0.96 5.55
CA TYR A 145 4.08 1.46 5.04
C TYR A 145 3.39 2.40 6.02
N VAL A 146 2.51 3.23 5.49
CA VAL A 146 1.59 4.07 6.25
C VAL A 146 0.17 3.87 5.76
N PHE A 147 -0.74 3.61 6.69
CA PHE A 147 -2.18 3.55 6.50
C PHE A 147 -2.80 4.89 6.91
N ALA A 148 -3.83 5.31 6.19
CA ALA A 148 -4.70 6.40 6.60
C ALA A 148 -6.14 6.15 6.13
N CYS A 149 -7.11 6.79 6.78
CA CYS A 149 -8.50 6.71 6.37
C CYS A 149 -9.25 8.02 6.63
N LYS A 150 -10.46 8.12 6.07
CA LYS A 150 -11.36 9.23 6.34
C LYS A 150 -11.98 9.08 7.73
N GLU A 151 -12.21 10.19 8.43
CA GLU A 151 -12.74 10.21 9.81
C GLU A 151 -14.06 9.43 9.97
N ASN A 152 -14.98 9.61 9.03
CA ASN A 152 -16.26 8.90 9.01
C ASN A 152 -16.08 7.38 8.85
N PHE A 153 -15.01 6.93 8.20
CA PHE A 153 -14.68 5.53 8.04
C PHE A 153 -14.00 4.96 9.28
N LYS A 154 -13.08 5.71 9.89
CA LYS A 154 -12.38 5.35 11.13
C LYS A 154 -13.35 4.94 12.24
N SER A 155 -14.45 5.68 12.39
CA SER A 155 -15.50 5.40 13.38
C SER A 155 -16.21 4.04 13.22
N LYS A 156 -16.03 3.33 12.10
CA LYS A 156 -16.58 1.98 11.88
C LYS A 156 -15.80 0.88 12.60
N PHE A 157 -14.66 1.21 13.19
CA PHE A 157 -13.75 0.26 13.83
C PHE A 157 -13.59 0.59 15.31
N LYS A 158 -13.62 -0.43 16.16
CA LYS A 158 -13.23 -0.31 17.58
C LYS A 158 -11.72 -0.44 17.75
N GLU A 159 -11.12 -1.31 16.94
CA GLU A 159 -9.70 -1.66 16.93
C GLU A 159 -9.20 -1.60 15.48
N SER A 160 -7.89 -1.40 15.28
CA SER A 160 -7.30 -1.37 13.93
C SER A 160 -7.53 -2.71 13.21
N PRO A 161 -7.96 -2.69 11.94
CA PRO A 161 -8.00 -3.91 11.12
C PRO A 161 -6.61 -4.39 10.68
N LEU A 162 -5.57 -3.55 10.81
CA LEU A 162 -4.18 -3.91 10.62
C LEU A 162 -3.58 -4.17 12.01
N THR A 163 -3.42 -5.44 12.37
CA THR A 163 -3.11 -5.90 13.74
C THR A 163 -1.71 -5.52 14.20
N ASP A 164 -0.74 -5.56 13.29
CA ASP A 164 0.67 -5.29 13.58
C ASP A 164 1.04 -3.84 13.25
N ALA A 165 0.04 -2.99 13.06
CA ALA A 165 0.27 -1.59 12.75
C ALA A 165 0.66 -0.79 13.99
N LEU A 166 1.78 -0.07 13.87
CA LEU A 166 2.42 0.77 14.85
C LEU A 166 1.79 2.16 14.90
N GLN A 167 1.69 2.73 16.10
CA GLN A 167 1.48 4.16 16.26
C GLN A 167 2.73 4.93 15.80
N LEU A 168 2.56 6.23 15.53
CA LEU A 168 3.65 7.08 15.05
C LEU A 168 4.90 7.00 15.95
N ASN A 169 4.76 7.07 17.27
CA ASN A 169 5.90 6.99 18.19
C ASN A 169 6.63 5.64 18.11
N GLU A 170 5.88 4.53 18.02
CA GLU A 170 6.45 3.19 17.87
C GLU A 170 7.19 3.04 16.53
N ALA A 171 6.64 3.63 15.46
CA ALA A 171 7.30 3.69 14.16
C ALA A 171 8.59 4.51 14.19
N LEU A 172 8.63 5.64 14.91
CA LEU A 172 9.84 6.43 15.10
C LEU A 172 10.93 5.60 15.81
N ASP A 173 10.56 4.88 16.87
CA ASP A 173 11.50 4.03 17.61
C ASP A 173 12.07 2.91 16.72
N TYR A 174 11.23 2.28 15.90
CA TYR A 174 11.63 1.30 14.89
C TYR A 174 12.63 1.88 13.89
N ILE A 175 12.32 3.04 13.28
CA ILE A 175 13.22 3.72 12.32
C ILE A 175 14.58 4.00 12.95
N TYR A 176 14.59 4.54 14.18
CA TYR A 176 15.83 4.82 14.89
C TYR A 176 16.66 3.57 15.18
N ALA A 177 16.03 2.42 15.39
CA ALA A 177 16.74 1.16 15.60
C ALA A 177 17.39 0.64 14.31
N VAL A 178 16.65 0.69 13.20
CA VAL A 178 17.05 0.06 11.92
C VAL A 178 18.04 0.91 11.11
N TYR A 179 17.94 2.24 11.17
CA TYR A 179 18.85 3.10 10.39
C TYR A 179 20.29 3.02 10.91
N HIS A 180 21.21 2.73 10.00
CA HIS A 180 22.65 2.76 10.27
C HIS A 180 23.15 4.18 10.56
N ASP A 181 22.71 5.17 9.78
CA ASP A 181 23.04 6.58 9.97
C ASP A 181 22.04 7.24 10.92
N LYS A 182 22.49 7.59 12.13
CA LYS A 182 21.65 8.17 13.18
C LYS A 182 21.27 9.63 12.92
N GLU A 183 22.07 10.41 12.18
CA GLU A 183 21.71 11.78 11.82
C GLU A 183 20.63 11.78 10.73
N ALA A 184 20.77 10.89 9.74
CA ALA A 184 19.75 10.66 8.73
C ALA A 184 18.44 10.19 9.36
N ALA A 185 18.51 9.21 10.28
CA ALA A 185 17.35 8.72 11.03
C ALA A 185 16.63 9.84 11.77
N LYS A 186 17.39 10.72 12.45
CA LYS A 186 16.84 11.86 13.17
C LYS A 186 16.12 12.84 12.23
N SER A 187 16.77 13.24 11.14
CA SER A 187 16.16 14.14 10.14
C SER A 187 14.89 13.54 9.53
N PHE A 188 14.89 12.23 9.27
CA PHE A 188 13.72 11.51 8.80
C PHE A 188 12.59 11.52 9.83
N CYS A 189 12.89 11.13 11.07
CA CYS A 189 11.93 11.07 12.17
C CYS A 189 11.30 12.42 12.51
N GLU A 190 12.09 13.50 12.52
CA GLU A 190 11.60 14.87 12.76
C GLU A 190 10.60 15.30 11.68
N LYS A 191 10.89 14.99 10.41
CA LYS A 191 9.97 15.27 9.30
C LYS A 191 8.72 14.40 9.36
N LEU A 192 8.88 13.11 9.66
CA LEU A 192 7.75 12.18 9.77
C LEU A 192 6.80 12.64 10.87
N LEU A 193 7.34 12.95 12.06
CA LEU A 193 6.57 13.50 13.17
C LEU A 193 5.81 14.77 12.78
N LYS A 194 6.46 15.70 12.07
CA LYS A 194 5.82 16.94 11.64
C LYS A 194 4.67 16.69 10.66
N ASN A 195 4.81 15.74 9.74
CA ASN A 195 3.87 15.55 8.63
C ASN A 195 2.73 14.57 8.96
N TYR A 196 2.94 13.65 9.90
CA TYR A 196 2.01 12.55 10.22
C TYR A 196 1.48 12.59 11.66
N LYS A 197 1.76 13.65 12.42
CA LYS A 197 1.09 13.86 13.70
C LYS A 197 -0.41 14.10 13.48
N ASN A 198 -1.24 13.29 14.14
CA ASN A 198 -2.70 13.47 14.19
C ASN A 198 -3.08 14.80 14.85
#